data_AF-A0A520IFJ5-F1
#
_entry.id   AF-A0A520IFJ5-F1
#
_cell.length_a   1.000
_cell.length_b   1.000
_cell.length_c   1.000
_cell.angle_alpha   90.00
_cell.angle_beta   90.00
_cell.angle_gamma   90.00
#
_symmetry.space_group_name_H-M   'P 1'
#
loop_
_entity.id
_entity.type
_entity.pdbx_description
1 polymer ?
#
loop_
_entity_poly.entity_id
_entity_poly.type
_entity_poly.pdbx_seq_one_letter_code
_entity_poly.pdbx_strand_id
1 'polypeptide(L)' 'MTQISPDRIRAIEARRDELQALMSTGDLPSDRFVAVSKEYAELEPVAQAATEVRRLRQEAESLAF' A
#
# COMPACT_ATOMS: atom_id res chain seq x y z
N MET A 1 10.23 0.22 19.45
CA MET A 1 9.88 0.48 18.05
C MET A 1 9.15 -0.74 17.52
N THR A 2 7.90 -0.62 17.09
CA THR A 2 7.12 -1.76 16.61
C THR A 2 7.64 -2.20 15.24
N GLN A 3 8.23 -3.38 15.13
CA GLN A 3 8.66 -3.91 13.85
C GLN A 3 7.44 -4.41 13.05
N ILE A 4 7.25 -3.86 11.85
CA ILE A 4 6.30 -4.38 10.88
C ILE A 4 6.92 -5.57 10.15
N SER A 5 6.17 -6.68 10.04
CA SER A 5 6.61 -7.86 9.30
C SER A 5 6.55 -7.64 7.79
N PRO A 6 7.40 -8.29 6.98
CA PRO A 6 7.34 -8.23 5.52
C PRO A 6 5.97 -8.63 4.95
N ASP A 7 5.26 -9.55 5.61
CA ASP A 7 3.92 -9.97 5.20
C ASP A 7 2.88 -8.87 5.40
N ARG A 8 2.99 -8.07 6.48
CA ARG A 8 2.13 -6.91 6.67
C ARG A 8 2.39 -5.82 5.64
N ILE A 9 3.65 -5.60 5.26
CA ILE A 9 4.01 -4.66 4.19
C ILE A 9 3.33 -5.10 2.88
N ARG A 10 3.46 -6.38 2.51
CA ARG A 10 2.81 -6.94 1.32
C ARG A 10 1.28 -6.83 1.36
N ALA A 11 0.67 -7.05 2.52
CA ALA A 11 -0.78 -6.93 2.68
C ALA A 11 -1.27 -5.48 2.49
N ILE A 12 -0.51 -4.49 2.96
CA ILE A 12 -0.82 -3.07 2.78
C ILE A 12 -0.74 -2.69 1.30
N GLU A 13 0.32 -3.13 0.61
CA GLU A 13 0.50 -2.90 -0.82
C GLU A 13 -0.62 -3.55 -1.65
N ALA A 14 -0.93 -4.83 -1.38
CA ALA A 14 -2.00 -5.54 -2.07
C ALA A 14 -3.36 -4.84 -1.92
N ARG A 15 -3.70 -4.39 -0.71
CA ARG A 15 -4.96 -3.66 -0.47
C ARG A 15 -4.99 -2.32 -1.22
N ARG A 16 -3.87 -1.62 -1.31
CA ARG A 16 -3.76 -0.37 -2.08
C ARG A 16 -3.98 -0.63 -3.57
N ASP A 17 -3.37 -1.68 -4.10
CA ASP A 17 -3.53 -2.08 -5.50
C ASP A 17 -4.96 -2.53 -5.82
N GLU A 18 -5.61 -3.25 -4.90
CA GLU A 18 -7.04 -3.62 -5.01
C GLU A 18 -7.94 -2.38 -5.09
N LEU A 19 -7.75 -1.40 -4.20
CA LEU A 19 -8.52 -0.15 -4.22
C LEU A 19 -8.27 0.64 -5.52
N GLN A 20 -7.02 0.70 -6.00
CA GLN A 20 -6.69 1.33 -7.27
C GLN A 20 -7.35 0.63 -8.46
N ALA A 21 -7.36 -0.71 -8.45
CA ALA A 21 -8.02 -1.51 -9.47
C ALA A 21 -9.54 -1.27 -9.49
N LEU A 22 -10.19 -1.24 -8.32
CA LEU A 22 -11.60 -0.89 -8.20
C LEU A 22 -11.88 0.48 -8.82
N MET A 23 -11.10 1.51 -8.46
CA MET A 23 -11.26 2.86 -9.02
C MET A 23 -11.07 2.90 -10.55
N SER A 24 -10.18 2.07 -11.08
CA SER A 24 -9.88 1.99 -12.52
C SER A 24 -10.95 1.22 -13.32
N THR A 25 -11.76 0.38 -12.65
CA THR A 25 -12.78 -0.45 -13.31
C THR A 25 -13.95 0.40 -13.82
N GLY A 26 -14.16 1.60 -13.26
CA GLY A 26 -15.10 2.60 -13.78
C GLY A 26 -16.60 2.30 -13.61
N ASP A 27 -16.96 1.13 -13.08
CA ASP A 27 -18.34 0.67 -12.90
C ASP A 27 -18.89 0.89 -11.47
N LEU A 28 -18.29 1.81 -10.71
CA LEU A 28 -18.74 2.10 -9.35
C LEU A 28 -19.79 3.23 -9.32
N PRO A 29 -20.89 3.05 -8.56
CA PRO A 29 -21.76 4.14 -8.15
C PRO A 29 -20.96 5.29 -7.52
N SER A 30 -21.40 6.53 -7.72
CA SER A 30 -20.66 7.74 -7.32
C SER A 30 -20.40 7.82 -5.81
N ASP A 31 -21.33 7.35 -4.98
CA ASP A 31 -21.16 7.24 -3.52
C ASP A 31 -20.06 6.24 -3.14
N ARG A 32 -20.00 5.09 -3.80
CA ARG A 32 -18.94 4.10 -3.60
C ARG A 32 -17.61 4.57 -4.13
N PHE A 33 -17.57 5.25 -5.27
CA PHE A 33 -16.35 5.83 -5.81
C PHE A 33 -15.73 6.83 -4.82
N VAL A 34 -16.54 7.69 -4.21
CA VAL A 34 -16.08 8.63 -3.18
C VAL A 34 -15.57 7.91 -1.94
N ALA A 35 -16.26 6.85 -1.49
CA ALA A 35 -15.83 6.06 -0.33
C ALA A 35 -14.49 5.37 -0.59
N VAL A 36 -14.34 4.69 -1.74
CA VAL A 36 -13.10 4.01 -2.14
C VAL A 36 -11.97 5.02 -2.35
N SER A 37 -12.26 6.19 -2.93
CA SER A 37 -11.25 7.26 -3.11
C SER A 37 -10.70 7.77 -1.77
N LYS A 38 -11.56 7.89 -0.75
CA LYS A 38 -11.13 8.29 0.61
C LYS A 38 -10.27 7.21 1.24
N GLU A 39 -10.70 5.96 1.18
CA GLU A 39 -9.92 4.83 1.70
C GLU A 39 -8.57 4.70 1.02
N TYR A 40 -8.54 4.85 -0.31
CA TYR A 40 -7.30 4.87 -1.10
C TYR A 40 -6.39 6.02 -0.67
N ALA A 41 -6.92 7.24 -0.52
CA ALA A 41 -6.14 8.40 -0.11
C ALA A 41 -5.51 8.26 1.28
N GLU A 42 -6.18 7.55 2.20
CA GLU A 42 -5.64 7.23 3.52
C GLU A 42 -4.59 6.11 3.48
N LEU A 43 -4.80 5.10 2.63
CA LEU A 43 -3.92 3.94 2.53
C LEU A 43 -2.64 4.21 1.70
N GLU A 44 -2.73 5.08 0.68
CA GLU A 44 -1.63 5.46 -0.20
C GLU A 44 -0.35 5.87 0.55
N PRO A 45 -0.36 6.84 1.49
CA PRO A 45 0.85 7.24 2.20
C PRO A 45 1.42 6.10 3.06
N VAL A 46 0.57 5.21 3.57
CA VAL A 46 0.99 4.06 4.37
C VAL A 46 1.66 3.00 3.48
N ALA A 47 1.11 2.73 2.31
CA ALA A 47 1.67 1.80 1.33
C ALA A 47 3.02 2.28 0.79
N GLN A 48 3.16 3.58 0.52
CA GLN A 48 4.42 4.19 0.12
C GLN A 48 5.49 4.04 1.21
N ALA A 49 5.16 4.39 2.46
CA ALA A 49 6.10 4.23 3.57
C ALA A 49 6.49 2.76 3.79
N ALA A 50 5.54 1.82 3.67
CA ALA A 50 5.80 0.39 3.78
C ALA A 50 6.73 -0.12 2.67
N THR A 51 6.54 0.37 1.44
CA THR A 51 7.40 0.07 0.28
C THR A 51 8.83 0.54 0.54
N GLU A 52 9.02 1.77 1.02
CA GLU A 52 10.34 2.30 1.36
C GLU A 52 11.01 1.51 2.47
N VAL A 53 10.28 1.10 3.51
CA VAL A 53 10.83 0.24 4.57
C VAL A 53 11.33 -1.09 4.00
N ARG A 54 10.58 -1.72 3.09
CA ARG A 54 11.03 -2.95 2.42
C ARG A 54 12.28 -2.69 1.58
N ARG A 55 12.30 -1.62 0.78
CA ARG A 55 13.41 -1.25 -0.08
C ARG A 55 14.69 -1.01 0.73
N LEU A 56 14.60 -0.23 1.80
CA LEU A 56 15.73 0.07 2.68
C LEU A 56 16.25 -1.18 3.42
N ARG A 57 15.37 -2.11 3.80
CA ARG A 57 15.79 -3.39 4.40
C ARG A 57 16.55 -4.26 3.41
N GLN A 58 16.06 -4.37 2.17
CA GLN A 58 16.77 -5.09 1.10
C GLN A 58 18.11 -4.44 0.77
N GLU A 59 18.16 -3.11 0.74
CA GLU A 59 19.41 -2.36 0.53
C GLU A 59 20.40 -2.63 1.67
N ALA A 60 19.96 -2.58 2.93
CA ALA A 60 20.81 -2.89 4.08
C ALA A 60 21.37 -4.33 4.04
N GLU A 61 20.54 -5.32 3.66
CA GLU A 61 21.00 -6.71 3.45
C GLU A 61 22.01 -6.80 2.31
N SER A 62 21.78 -6.08 1.20
CA SER A 62 22.69 -6.06 0.05
C SER A 62 24.03 -5.37 0.31
N LEU A 63 24.12 -4.56 1.36
CA LEU A 63 25.34 -3.84 1.77
C LEU A 63 26.09 -4.56 2.90
N ALA A 64 25.51 -5.59 3.50
CA ALA A 64 26.09 -6.33 4.63
C ALA A 64 27.20 -7.34 4.24
N PHE A 65 27.78 -7.19 3.04
CA PHE A 65 28.90 -8.00 2.55
C PHE A 65 30.20 -7.75 3.32
#